data_AF-A0A3M1H4A7-F1
#
_entry.id   AF-A0A3M1H4A7-F1
#
_cell.length_a   1.000
_cell.length_b   1.000
_cell.length_c   1.000
_cell.angle_alpha   90.00
_cell.angle_beta   90.00
_cell.angle_gamma   90.00
#
_symmetry.space_group_name_H-M   'P 1'
#
loop_
_entity.id
_entity.type
_entity.pdbx_description
1 polymer ?
#
loop_
_entity_poly.entity_id
_entity_poly.type
_entity_poly.pdbx_seq_one_letter_code
_entity_poly.pdbx_strand_id
1 'polypeptide(L)'
;MAGIGFRLRELTGDGGIVSTVAAYGYAAVLSAGPWLITITVIAALSVFAPVGVGESELALFRALIVHVYMVTLVSTGPVQMVASRYLADRLWVHDVDAVAPAYALGLVGVTTLHALGGALVVWALGMPPGLALGAVGLLVVVAAIWYATTFLSAAKEYVPITVAFAMGGLVSVVAAIWIGRPFGAAGMVYGYLVGQLLTLALLSGRVYVEFGGGRLHEPGFVAAWRTYSDLALTGLFYSAGIWIDKVVFAYSPLGMQLPYGLRSNPGYESAIFLAYLSTIPTLALFLIRVETGFYEAYRGFFAAILARAPLGELLARRREIEQRLRLSVGRVLRLQAAVTAVAILFAPQLLDVLGFDPLRVQLFRVGCVAAMLQVLLLLVLLGLLYLEQRRAALWLSALFVAGNGFGSAATLHADPSWYGTGYALACLVPLVLGYLRFDAAASDLVADTFLRQPIAPEPEAEAIPTGEPG
;
A
#
# COMPACT_ATOMS: atom_id res chain seq x y z
N MET A 1 -8.01 14.43 -3.82
CA MET A 1 -6.99 13.72 -3.03
C MET A 1 -6.12 14.75 -2.31
N ALA A 2 -6.38 15.03 -1.01
CA ALA A 2 -5.56 15.91 -0.11
C ALA A 2 -6.31 16.41 1.16
N GLY A 3 -7.62 16.15 1.30
CA GLY A 3 -8.49 16.82 2.30
C GLY A 3 -8.03 16.71 3.77
N ILE A 4 -7.51 15.55 4.18
CA ILE A 4 -6.97 15.39 5.55
C ILE A 4 -5.54 15.91 5.66
N GLY A 5 -4.72 15.81 4.61
CA GLY A 5 -3.41 16.45 4.55
C GLY A 5 -3.51 17.97 4.76
N PHE A 6 -4.56 18.62 4.25
CA PHE A 6 -4.84 20.05 4.51
C PHE A 6 -5.14 20.32 5.99
N ARG A 7 -6.08 19.57 6.59
CA ARG A 7 -6.42 19.72 8.02
C ARG A 7 -5.20 19.49 8.93
N LEU A 8 -4.36 18.50 8.60
CA LEU A 8 -3.12 18.23 9.34
C LEU A 8 -2.06 19.31 9.12
N ARG A 9 -1.97 19.87 7.90
CA ARG A 9 -1.07 20.99 7.60
C ARG A 9 -1.48 22.24 8.38
N GLU A 10 -2.78 22.50 8.52
CA GLU A 10 -3.32 23.61 9.31
C GLU A 10 -2.92 23.50 10.79
N LEU A 11 -2.98 22.30 11.38
CA LEU A 11 -2.49 22.04 12.75
C LEU A 11 -0.98 22.32 12.92
N THR A 12 -0.19 22.27 11.84
CA THR A 12 1.23 22.68 11.88
C THR A 12 1.44 24.19 11.70
N GLY A 13 0.40 24.93 11.32
CA GLY A 13 0.43 26.38 11.10
C GLY A 13 0.55 27.20 12.38
N ASP A 14 0.15 26.64 13.52
CA ASP A 14 0.19 27.29 14.84
C ASP A 14 1.62 27.53 15.39
N GLY A 15 2.66 27.10 14.68
CA GLY A 15 4.07 27.44 14.95
C GLY A 15 4.72 26.70 16.14
N GLY A 16 3.95 25.92 16.91
CA GLY A 16 4.46 25.14 18.03
C GLY A 16 5.21 23.85 17.62
N ILE A 17 6.31 23.54 18.32
CA ILE A 17 7.01 22.24 18.16
C ILE A 17 6.06 21.10 18.54
N VAL A 18 5.28 21.26 19.61
CA VAL A 18 4.32 20.25 20.09
C VAL A 18 3.21 20.00 19.08
N SER A 19 2.60 21.06 18.51
CA SER A 19 1.55 20.91 17.49
C SER A 19 2.10 20.29 16.21
N THR A 20 3.35 20.63 15.83
CA THR A 20 4.04 19.99 14.72
C THR A 20 4.25 18.49 14.97
N VAL A 21 4.84 18.12 16.10
CA VAL A 21 5.07 16.70 16.46
C VAL A 21 3.74 15.94 16.51
N ALA A 22 2.70 16.52 17.11
CA ALA A 22 1.38 15.92 17.16
C ALA A 22 0.80 15.69 15.76
N ALA A 23 0.84 16.68 14.87
CA ALA A 23 0.34 16.55 13.51
C ALA A 23 1.07 15.45 12.71
N TYR A 24 2.39 15.36 12.81
CA TYR A 24 3.17 14.29 12.19
C TYR A 24 2.89 12.92 12.82
N GLY A 25 2.67 12.85 14.13
CA GLY A 25 2.23 11.63 14.82
C GLY A 25 0.86 11.16 14.33
N TYR A 26 -0.12 12.06 14.22
CA TYR A 26 -1.42 11.76 13.64
C TYR A 26 -1.29 11.29 12.18
N ALA A 27 -0.51 11.99 11.35
CA ALA A 27 -0.30 11.59 9.97
C ALA A 27 0.33 10.20 9.86
N ALA A 28 1.32 9.88 10.71
CA ALA A 28 1.93 8.55 10.76
C ALA A 28 0.91 7.46 11.08
N VAL A 29 0.04 7.70 12.07
CA VAL A 29 -1.06 6.78 12.42
C VAL A 29 -2.06 6.67 11.26
N LEU A 30 -2.41 7.75 10.58
CA LEU A 30 -3.36 7.70 9.48
C LEU A 30 -2.78 7.04 8.20
N SER A 31 -1.48 7.23 7.93
CA SER A 31 -0.82 6.70 6.73
C SER A 31 -0.33 5.27 6.89
N ALA A 32 0.17 4.91 8.07
CA ALA A 32 0.80 3.61 8.34
C ALA A 32 0.09 2.80 9.43
N GLY A 33 -0.95 3.35 10.08
CA GLY A 33 -1.65 2.76 11.23
C GLY A 33 -2.18 1.35 11.00
N PRO A 34 -2.92 1.06 9.92
CA PRO A 34 -3.41 -0.29 9.64
C PRO A 34 -2.34 -1.38 9.70
N TRP A 35 -1.19 -1.09 9.08
CA TRP A 35 -0.05 -1.99 9.04
C TRP A 35 0.71 -2.03 10.38
N LEU A 36 0.91 -0.89 11.03
CA LEU A 36 1.51 -0.78 12.38
C LEU A 36 0.71 -1.55 13.43
N ILE A 37 -0.61 -1.40 13.43
CA ILE A 37 -1.52 -2.10 14.33
C ILE A 37 -1.43 -3.60 14.08
N THR A 38 -1.42 -4.03 12.82
CA THR A 38 -1.24 -5.45 12.46
C THR A 38 0.07 -6.02 13.01
N ILE A 39 1.20 -5.33 12.83
CA ILE A 39 2.50 -5.74 13.38
C ILE A 39 2.44 -5.81 14.91
N THR A 40 1.84 -4.80 15.55
CA THR A 40 1.70 -4.74 17.00
C THR A 40 0.86 -5.90 17.53
N VAL A 41 -0.22 -6.28 16.84
CA VAL A 41 -1.06 -7.43 17.19
C VAL A 41 -0.27 -8.74 17.09
N ILE A 42 0.49 -8.94 16.01
CA ILE A 42 1.31 -10.15 15.84
C ILE A 42 2.43 -10.21 16.90
N ALA A 43 3.06 -9.08 17.21
CA ALA A 43 4.05 -8.97 18.27
C ALA A 43 3.43 -9.24 19.65
N ALA A 44 2.25 -8.68 19.95
CA ALA A 44 1.53 -8.93 21.18
C ALA A 44 1.17 -10.42 21.34
N LEU A 45 0.68 -11.08 20.29
CA LEU A 45 0.41 -12.52 20.30
C LEU A 45 1.67 -13.37 20.43
N SER A 46 2.83 -12.81 20.08
CA SER A 46 4.12 -13.47 20.25
C SER A 46 4.64 -13.38 21.68
N VAL A 47 4.35 -12.30 22.40
CA VAL A 47 4.74 -12.09 23.80
C VAL A 47 3.73 -12.73 24.76
N PHE A 48 2.45 -12.56 24.49
CA PHE A 48 1.34 -13.05 25.30
C PHE A 48 0.76 -14.36 24.75
N ALA A 49 1.63 -15.23 24.23
CA ALA A 49 1.19 -16.50 23.66
C ALA A 49 0.32 -17.29 24.67
N PRO A 50 -0.76 -17.94 24.20
CA PRO A 50 -1.66 -18.65 25.10
C PRO A 50 -0.93 -19.74 25.90
N VAL A 51 -1.20 -19.81 27.21
CA VAL A 51 -0.65 -20.84 28.09
C VAL A 51 -1.02 -22.23 27.54
N GLY A 52 -0.02 -23.09 27.33
CA GLY A 52 -0.18 -24.43 26.79
C GLY A 52 0.09 -24.55 25.28
N VAL A 53 0.25 -23.44 24.56
CA VAL A 53 0.66 -23.45 23.14
C VAL A 53 2.17 -23.51 23.03
N GLY A 54 2.69 -24.54 22.37
CA GLY A 54 4.12 -24.72 22.15
C GLY A 54 4.71 -23.79 21.08
N GLU A 55 6.03 -23.61 21.08
CA GLU A 55 6.74 -22.77 20.09
C GLU A 55 6.47 -23.19 18.63
N SER A 56 6.31 -24.49 18.37
CA SER A 56 6.01 -24.99 17.01
C SER A 56 4.66 -24.51 16.48
N GLU A 57 3.64 -24.47 17.35
CA GLU A 57 2.30 -23.99 17.00
C GLU A 57 2.27 -22.48 16.83
N LEU A 58 3.00 -21.77 17.69
CA LEU A 58 3.14 -20.33 17.60
C LEU A 58 3.91 -19.91 16.33
N ALA A 59 4.97 -20.65 15.97
CA ALA A 59 5.70 -20.47 14.72
C ALA A 59 4.81 -20.75 13.50
N LEU A 60 4.01 -21.83 13.54
CA LEU A 60 3.03 -22.14 12.48
C LEU A 60 2.01 -21.01 12.32
N PHE A 61 1.43 -20.51 13.41
CA PHE A 61 0.51 -19.37 13.40
C PHE A 61 1.16 -18.14 12.76
N ARG A 62 2.34 -17.72 13.24
CA ARG A 62 3.08 -16.56 12.70
C ARG A 62 3.33 -16.70 11.21
N ALA A 63 3.87 -17.85 10.78
CA ALA A 63 4.15 -18.12 9.37
C ALA A 63 2.88 -18.04 8.53
N LEU A 64 1.77 -18.64 8.99
CA LEU A 64 0.49 -18.60 8.29
C LEU A 64 -0.02 -17.17 8.12
N ILE A 65 0.03 -16.34 9.17
CA ILE A 65 -0.37 -14.93 9.08
C ILE A 65 0.52 -14.17 8.07
N VAL A 66 1.84 -14.36 8.11
CA VAL A 66 2.75 -13.73 7.13
C VAL A 66 2.40 -14.14 5.69
N HIS A 67 2.11 -15.42 5.45
CA HIS A 67 1.69 -15.90 4.14
C HIS A 67 0.33 -15.32 3.70
N VAL A 68 -0.63 -15.21 4.63
CA VAL A 68 -1.93 -14.57 4.35
C VAL A 68 -1.71 -13.12 3.89
N TYR A 69 -0.92 -12.33 4.63
CA TYR A 69 -0.66 -10.94 4.26
C TYR A 69 0.12 -10.81 2.96
N MET A 70 1.10 -11.69 2.72
CA MET A 70 1.84 -11.75 1.47
C MET A 70 0.92 -12.04 0.28
N VAL A 71 0.19 -13.15 0.34
CA VAL A 71 -0.67 -13.60 -0.76
C VAL A 71 -1.72 -12.55 -1.05
N THR A 72 -2.44 -12.08 -0.02
CA THR A 72 -3.52 -11.10 -0.20
C THR A 72 -3.00 -9.77 -0.74
N LEU A 73 -1.89 -9.21 -0.23
CA LEU A 73 -1.37 -7.94 -0.74
C LEU A 73 -0.97 -8.02 -2.22
N VAL A 74 -0.38 -9.15 -2.64
CA VAL A 74 0.03 -9.36 -4.03
C VAL A 74 -1.18 -9.56 -4.94
N SER A 75 -2.12 -10.42 -4.55
CA SER A 75 -3.30 -10.75 -5.36
C SER A 75 -4.35 -9.64 -5.39
N THR A 76 -4.48 -8.82 -4.35
CA THR A 76 -5.40 -7.66 -4.36
C THR A 76 -4.81 -6.42 -5.00
N GLY A 77 -3.48 -6.32 -5.14
CA GLY A 77 -2.80 -5.19 -5.78
C GLY A 77 -3.45 -4.74 -7.10
N PRO A 78 -3.76 -5.66 -8.04
CA PRO A 78 -4.49 -5.34 -9.27
C PRO A 78 -5.85 -4.67 -9.02
N VAL A 79 -6.64 -5.28 -8.13
CA VAL A 79 -8.00 -4.82 -7.81
C VAL A 79 -7.95 -3.43 -7.18
N GLN A 80 -7.02 -3.20 -6.26
CA GLN A 80 -6.87 -1.93 -5.56
C GLN A 80 -6.51 -0.79 -6.53
N MET A 81 -5.60 -1.03 -7.47
CA MET A 81 -5.20 -0.04 -8.47
C MET A 81 -6.35 0.34 -9.41
N VAL A 82 -7.07 -0.66 -9.94
CA VAL A 82 -8.23 -0.43 -10.83
C VAL A 82 -9.35 0.26 -10.07
N ALA A 83 -9.66 -0.21 -8.86
CA ALA A 83 -10.73 0.36 -8.04
C ALA A 83 -10.43 1.80 -7.60
N SER A 84 -9.20 2.09 -7.19
CA SER A 84 -8.81 3.45 -6.83
C SER A 84 -8.95 4.40 -8.01
N ARG A 85 -8.58 3.97 -9.22
CA ARG A 85 -8.73 4.80 -10.42
C ARG A 85 -10.19 5.00 -10.80
N TYR A 86 -10.95 3.93 -10.88
CA TYR A 86 -12.38 3.97 -11.20
C TYR A 86 -13.15 4.87 -10.22
N LEU A 87 -12.87 4.75 -8.93
CA LEU A 87 -13.49 5.58 -7.90
C LEU A 87 -13.10 7.06 -8.06
N ALA A 88 -11.83 7.36 -8.36
CA ALA A 88 -11.40 8.73 -8.62
C ALA A 88 -12.14 9.34 -9.83
N ASP A 89 -12.36 8.56 -10.90
CA ASP A 89 -13.10 9.00 -12.08
C ASP A 89 -14.59 9.27 -11.75
N ARG A 90 -15.24 8.37 -11.02
CA ARG A 90 -16.65 8.53 -10.61
C ARG A 90 -16.86 9.73 -9.69
N LEU A 91 -15.99 9.90 -8.68
CA LEU A 91 -16.04 11.06 -7.78
C LEU A 91 -15.76 12.37 -8.50
N TRP A 92 -14.91 12.36 -9.54
CA TRP A 92 -14.64 13.54 -10.35
C TRP A 92 -15.87 14.00 -11.15
N VAL A 93 -16.63 13.07 -11.72
CA VAL A 93 -17.88 13.37 -12.45
C VAL A 93 -19.12 13.43 -11.54
N HIS A 94 -18.92 13.44 -10.21
CA HIS A 94 -19.98 13.47 -9.20
C HIS A 94 -21.00 12.30 -9.26
N ASP A 95 -20.60 11.16 -9.82
CA ASP A 95 -21.42 9.93 -9.90
C ASP A 95 -21.16 9.04 -8.67
N VAL A 96 -21.63 9.50 -7.51
CA VAL A 96 -21.40 8.83 -6.21
C VAL A 96 -22.20 7.53 -6.10
N ASP A 97 -23.36 7.46 -6.77
CA ASP A 97 -24.26 6.28 -6.76
C ASP A 97 -23.62 5.02 -7.37
N ALA A 98 -22.58 5.17 -8.20
CA ALA A 98 -21.83 4.05 -8.77
C ALA A 98 -20.85 3.39 -7.78
N VAL A 99 -20.55 4.05 -6.65
CA VAL A 99 -19.47 3.64 -5.75
C VAL A 99 -19.84 2.39 -4.94
N ALA A 100 -20.99 2.38 -4.27
CA ALA A 100 -21.41 1.23 -3.46
C ALA A 100 -21.62 -0.06 -4.28
N PRO A 101 -22.21 -0.01 -5.49
CA PRO A 101 -22.32 -1.19 -6.37
C PRO A 101 -20.97 -1.69 -6.86
N ALA A 102 -20.05 -0.78 -7.23
CA ALA A 102 -18.69 -1.15 -7.60
C ALA A 102 -17.97 -1.84 -6.44
N TYR A 103 -18.13 -1.33 -5.21
CA TYR A 103 -17.63 -1.95 -4.00
C TYR A 103 -18.22 -3.35 -3.80
N ALA A 104 -19.55 -3.51 -3.87
CA ALA A 104 -20.18 -4.82 -3.70
C ALA A 104 -19.67 -5.85 -4.72
N LEU A 105 -19.58 -5.45 -5.99
CA LEU A 105 -19.11 -6.31 -7.08
C LEU A 105 -17.63 -6.70 -6.91
N GLY A 106 -16.76 -5.74 -6.60
CA GLY A 106 -15.36 -6.04 -6.38
C GLY A 106 -15.13 -6.86 -5.11
N LEU A 107 -15.93 -6.66 -4.07
CA LEU A 107 -15.90 -7.48 -2.86
C LEU A 107 -16.23 -8.93 -3.19
N VAL A 108 -17.30 -9.21 -3.96
CA VAL A 108 -17.65 -10.56 -4.44
C VAL A 108 -16.49 -11.17 -5.25
N GLY A 109 -15.87 -10.40 -6.15
CA GLY A 109 -14.74 -10.86 -6.94
C GLY A 109 -13.54 -11.24 -6.07
N VAL A 110 -13.17 -10.36 -5.12
CA VAL A 110 -12.06 -10.58 -4.18
C VAL A 110 -12.34 -11.78 -3.28
N THR A 111 -13.52 -11.89 -2.70
CA THR A 111 -13.87 -13.01 -1.81
C THR A 111 -13.89 -14.33 -2.58
N THR A 112 -14.43 -14.35 -3.79
CA THR A 112 -14.48 -15.57 -4.62
C THR A 112 -13.08 -16.03 -5.00
N LEU A 113 -12.23 -15.11 -5.45
CA LEU A 113 -10.84 -15.42 -5.82
C LEU A 113 -10.07 -16.05 -4.65
N HIS A 114 -10.17 -15.45 -3.46
CA HIS A 114 -9.43 -15.92 -2.29
C HIS A 114 -10.03 -17.17 -1.64
N ALA A 115 -11.35 -17.34 -1.72
CA ALA A 115 -12.01 -18.55 -1.23
C ALA A 115 -11.63 -19.76 -2.10
N LEU A 116 -11.76 -19.65 -3.42
CA LEU A 116 -11.45 -20.75 -4.34
C LEU A 116 -9.93 -21.01 -4.42
N GLY A 117 -9.13 -19.96 -4.59
CA GLY A 117 -7.68 -20.06 -4.63
C GLY A 117 -7.10 -20.54 -3.30
N GLY A 118 -7.61 -20.01 -2.18
CA GLY A 118 -7.23 -20.45 -0.85
C GLY A 118 -7.59 -21.91 -0.59
N ALA A 119 -8.81 -22.33 -0.93
CA ALA A 119 -9.25 -23.72 -0.78
C ALA A 119 -8.37 -24.69 -1.58
N LEU A 120 -8.02 -24.34 -2.82
CA LEU A 120 -7.10 -25.13 -3.65
C LEU A 120 -5.71 -25.24 -3.00
N VAL A 121 -5.16 -24.12 -2.49
CA VAL A 121 -3.84 -24.09 -1.87
C VAL A 121 -3.81 -24.93 -0.59
N VAL A 122 -4.75 -24.73 0.34
CA VAL A 122 -4.76 -25.48 1.62
C VAL A 122 -5.02 -26.98 1.39
N TRP A 123 -5.80 -27.33 0.36
CA TRP A 123 -5.98 -28.71 -0.07
C TRP A 123 -4.67 -29.31 -0.60
N ALA A 124 -3.96 -28.60 -1.48
CA ALA A 124 -2.68 -29.05 -2.03
C ALA A 124 -1.59 -29.21 -0.94
N LEU A 125 -1.65 -28.39 0.12
CA LEU A 125 -0.74 -28.48 1.27
C LEU A 125 -1.12 -29.56 2.28
N GLY A 126 -2.27 -30.24 2.11
CA GLY A 126 -2.74 -31.28 3.02
C GLY A 126 -3.02 -30.76 4.44
N MET A 127 -3.44 -29.49 4.57
CA MET A 127 -3.74 -28.90 5.86
C MET A 127 -4.97 -29.56 6.51
N PRO A 128 -4.99 -29.77 7.83
CA PRO A 128 -6.14 -30.34 8.51
C PRO A 128 -7.35 -29.41 8.36
N PRO A 129 -8.57 -29.95 8.20
CA PRO A 129 -9.76 -29.15 7.85
C PRO A 129 -10.01 -27.95 8.77
N GLY A 130 -9.79 -28.10 10.07
CA GLY A 130 -9.96 -27.01 11.04
C GLY A 130 -8.99 -25.84 10.81
N LEU A 131 -7.70 -26.11 10.58
CA LEU A 131 -6.74 -25.06 10.28
C LEU A 131 -6.96 -24.47 8.88
N ALA A 132 -7.26 -25.33 7.90
CA ALA A 132 -7.50 -24.97 6.52
C ALA A 132 -8.66 -23.97 6.39
N LEU A 133 -9.79 -24.23 7.07
CA LEU A 133 -10.95 -23.34 7.04
C LEU A 133 -10.63 -21.97 7.66
N GLY A 134 -9.91 -21.94 8.79
CA GLY A 134 -9.45 -20.68 9.38
C GLY A 134 -8.50 -19.90 8.46
N ALA A 135 -7.56 -20.59 7.80
CA ALA A 135 -6.61 -19.99 6.87
C ALA A 135 -7.30 -19.39 5.64
N VAL A 136 -8.24 -20.11 5.03
CA VAL A 136 -9.04 -19.61 3.90
C VAL A 136 -9.91 -18.44 4.34
N GLY A 137 -10.55 -18.53 5.52
CA GLY A 137 -11.30 -17.42 6.09
C GLY A 137 -10.45 -16.16 6.24
N LEU A 138 -9.22 -16.29 6.71
CA LEU A 138 -8.28 -15.17 6.80
C LEU A 138 -7.86 -14.61 5.44
N LEU A 139 -7.55 -15.47 4.46
CA LEU A 139 -7.24 -15.02 3.10
C LEU A 139 -8.38 -14.17 2.53
N VAL A 140 -9.62 -14.63 2.69
CA VAL A 140 -10.82 -13.93 2.21
C VAL A 140 -11.00 -12.60 2.94
N VAL A 141 -10.96 -12.60 4.27
CA VAL A 141 -11.25 -11.42 5.08
C VAL A 141 -10.16 -10.36 4.95
N VAL A 142 -8.88 -10.75 4.98
CA VAL A 142 -7.76 -9.80 4.82
C VAL A 142 -7.75 -9.20 3.42
N ALA A 143 -8.02 -9.99 2.38
CA ALA A 143 -8.16 -9.45 1.02
C ALA A 143 -9.33 -8.45 0.91
N ALA A 144 -10.47 -8.76 1.53
CA ALA A 144 -11.61 -7.85 1.58
C ALA A 144 -11.31 -6.57 2.36
N ILE A 145 -10.49 -6.63 3.42
CA ILE A 145 -10.01 -5.45 4.16
C ILE A 145 -9.14 -4.55 3.28
N TRP A 146 -8.20 -5.11 2.50
CA TRP A 146 -7.40 -4.34 1.54
C TRP A 146 -8.27 -3.61 0.51
N TYR A 147 -9.32 -4.29 0.06
CA TYR A 147 -10.27 -3.70 -0.87
C TYR A 147 -11.12 -2.59 -0.22
N ALA A 148 -11.69 -2.82 0.96
CA ALA A 148 -12.48 -1.82 1.69
C ALA A 148 -11.68 -0.56 2.07
N THR A 149 -10.45 -0.75 2.53
CA THR A 149 -9.54 0.37 2.86
C THR A 149 -9.21 1.22 1.63
N THR A 150 -9.17 0.64 0.42
CA THR A 150 -8.95 1.39 -0.82
C THR A 150 -10.08 2.39 -1.08
N PHE A 151 -11.34 1.98 -0.89
CA PHE A 151 -12.51 2.85 -1.05
C PHE A 151 -12.53 3.97 -0.01
N LEU A 152 -12.33 3.63 1.27
CA LEU A 152 -12.32 4.62 2.35
C LEU A 152 -11.14 5.58 2.25
N SER A 153 -9.97 5.13 1.78
CA SER A 153 -8.81 6.01 1.59
C SER A 153 -9.05 7.01 0.46
N ALA A 154 -9.71 6.61 -0.62
CA ALA A 154 -10.12 7.52 -1.69
C ALA A 154 -11.17 8.53 -1.22
N ALA A 155 -12.10 8.11 -0.35
CA ALA A 155 -13.05 8.96 0.36
C ALA A 155 -12.40 9.90 1.40
N LYS A 156 -11.13 9.64 1.76
CA LYS A 156 -10.39 10.30 2.83
C LYS A 156 -10.98 10.04 4.22
N GLU A 157 -11.40 8.80 4.49
CA GLU A 157 -11.93 8.35 5.77
C GLU A 157 -10.84 7.63 6.60
N TYR A 158 -9.68 8.27 6.83
CA TYR A 158 -8.56 7.61 7.52
C TYR A 158 -8.81 7.34 9.01
N VAL A 159 -9.64 8.14 9.68
CA VAL A 159 -9.95 7.96 11.12
C VAL A 159 -10.78 6.68 11.33
N PRO A 160 -11.91 6.45 10.64
CA PRO A 160 -12.63 5.18 10.73
C PRO A 160 -11.77 3.97 10.39
N ILE A 161 -10.87 4.08 9.40
CA ILE A 161 -9.92 3.02 9.08
C ILE A 161 -9.08 2.67 10.32
N THR A 162 -8.43 3.68 10.93
CA THR A 162 -7.57 3.48 12.10
C THR A 162 -8.34 2.86 13.27
N VAL A 163 -9.55 3.36 13.56
CA VAL A 163 -10.41 2.86 14.65
C VAL A 163 -10.82 1.40 14.40
N ALA A 164 -11.21 1.05 13.16
CA ALA A 164 -11.57 -0.31 12.81
C ALA A 164 -10.41 -1.29 13.03
N PHE A 165 -9.20 -0.93 12.60
CA PHE A 165 -8.01 -1.74 12.83
C PHE A 165 -7.66 -1.84 14.32
N ALA A 166 -7.79 -0.77 15.10
CA ALA A 166 -7.49 -0.79 16.53
C ALA A 166 -8.47 -1.70 17.29
N MET A 167 -9.78 -1.56 17.05
CA MET A 167 -10.81 -2.39 17.65
C MET A 167 -10.67 -3.86 17.24
N GLY A 168 -10.55 -4.11 15.93
CA GLY A 168 -10.37 -5.45 15.41
C GLY A 168 -9.08 -6.10 15.89
N GLY A 169 -7.98 -5.35 15.95
CA GLY A 169 -6.71 -5.81 16.49
C GLY A 169 -6.80 -6.21 17.97
N LEU A 170 -7.45 -5.41 18.80
CA LEU A 170 -7.69 -5.76 20.21
C LEU A 170 -8.51 -7.06 20.32
N VAL A 171 -9.58 -7.19 19.55
CA VAL A 171 -10.40 -8.41 19.51
C VAL A 171 -9.60 -9.60 19.01
N SER A 172 -8.76 -9.42 17.97
CA SER A 172 -7.86 -10.46 17.46
C SER A 172 -6.91 -10.97 18.55
N VAL A 173 -6.30 -10.07 19.34
CA VAL A 173 -5.41 -10.47 20.45
C VAL A 173 -6.17 -11.28 21.50
N VAL A 174 -7.27 -10.72 22.01
CA VAL A 174 -8.06 -11.36 23.08
C VAL A 174 -8.59 -12.71 22.60
N ALA A 175 -9.27 -12.76 21.46
CA ALA A 175 -9.87 -13.99 20.97
C ALA A 175 -8.81 -15.05 20.63
N ALA A 176 -7.66 -14.69 20.06
CA ALA A 176 -6.60 -15.66 19.77
C ALA A 176 -5.98 -16.24 21.04
N ILE A 177 -5.85 -15.44 22.10
CA ILE A 177 -5.39 -15.95 23.42
C ILE A 177 -6.42 -16.91 24.01
N TRP A 178 -7.72 -16.56 24.00
CA TRP A 178 -8.76 -17.37 24.62
C TRP A 178 -9.04 -18.67 23.86
N ILE A 179 -9.18 -18.60 22.53
CA ILE A 179 -9.50 -19.76 21.68
C ILE A 179 -8.24 -20.60 21.41
N GLY A 180 -7.06 -19.98 21.40
CA GLY A 180 -5.78 -20.68 21.23
C GLY A 180 -5.45 -21.64 22.37
N ARG A 181 -5.90 -21.39 23.61
CA ARG A 181 -5.67 -22.28 24.75
C ARG A 181 -6.15 -23.73 24.51
N PRO A 182 -7.42 -23.98 24.13
CA PRO A 182 -7.91 -25.33 23.87
C PRO A 182 -7.56 -25.89 22.49
N PHE A 183 -7.30 -25.04 21.48
CA PHE A 183 -7.21 -25.47 20.08
C PHE A 183 -5.87 -25.16 19.39
N GLY A 184 -4.86 -24.76 20.14
CA GLY A 184 -3.51 -24.53 19.62
C GLY A 184 -3.46 -23.50 18.50
N ALA A 185 -2.64 -23.77 17.47
CA ALA A 185 -2.47 -22.89 16.31
C ALA A 185 -3.79 -22.59 15.58
N ALA A 186 -4.67 -23.59 15.42
CA ALA A 186 -5.96 -23.40 14.77
C ALA A 186 -6.85 -22.44 15.56
N GLY A 187 -6.88 -22.57 16.88
CA GLY A 187 -7.61 -21.65 17.76
C GLY A 187 -7.12 -20.21 17.66
N MET A 188 -5.79 -20.02 17.58
CA MET A 188 -5.20 -18.70 17.38
C MET A 188 -5.59 -18.09 16.03
N VAL A 189 -5.59 -18.88 14.95
CA VAL A 189 -6.05 -18.47 13.61
C VAL A 189 -7.50 -18.00 13.64
N TYR A 190 -8.40 -18.76 14.28
CA TYR A 190 -9.81 -18.39 14.41
C TYR A 190 -10.00 -17.14 15.28
N GLY A 191 -9.29 -17.02 16.40
CA GLY A 191 -9.35 -15.82 17.22
C GLY A 191 -8.85 -14.57 16.48
N TYR A 192 -7.76 -14.70 15.71
CA TYR A 192 -7.30 -13.63 14.84
C TYR A 192 -8.37 -13.26 13.81
N LEU A 193 -8.98 -14.27 13.16
CA LEU A 193 -10.06 -14.11 12.18
C LEU A 193 -11.27 -13.36 12.73
N VAL A 194 -11.69 -13.60 13.98
CA VAL A 194 -12.81 -12.88 14.60
C VAL A 194 -12.55 -11.37 14.64
N GLY A 195 -11.35 -10.95 15.04
CA GLY A 195 -11.00 -9.52 15.04
C GLY A 195 -10.85 -8.93 13.64
N GLN A 196 -10.37 -9.71 12.67
CA GLN A 196 -10.34 -9.29 11.26
C GLN A 196 -11.75 -9.17 10.67
N LEU A 197 -12.68 -10.06 11.02
CA LEU A 197 -14.09 -9.97 10.62
C LEU A 197 -14.74 -8.70 11.17
N LEU A 198 -14.47 -8.34 12.44
CA LEU A 198 -14.91 -7.08 13.00
C LEU A 198 -14.32 -5.89 12.23
N THR A 199 -13.02 -5.92 11.91
CA THR A 199 -12.37 -4.88 11.10
C THR A 199 -13.09 -4.72 9.77
N LEU A 200 -13.32 -5.82 9.04
CA LEU A 200 -14.03 -5.81 7.77
C LEU A 200 -15.45 -5.26 7.92
N ALA A 201 -16.22 -5.72 8.91
CA ALA A 201 -17.58 -5.27 9.14
C ALA A 201 -17.66 -3.75 9.39
N LEU A 202 -16.75 -3.20 10.19
CA LEU A 202 -16.67 -1.76 10.45
C LEU A 202 -16.30 -0.96 9.20
N LEU A 203 -15.32 -1.44 8.42
CA LEU A 203 -14.90 -0.80 7.18
C LEU A 203 -16.01 -0.85 6.11
N SER A 204 -16.57 -2.03 5.84
CA SER A 204 -17.67 -2.21 4.89
C SER A 204 -18.89 -1.39 5.31
N GLY A 205 -19.24 -1.40 6.59
CA GLY A 205 -20.31 -0.58 7.14
C GLY A 205 -20.07 0.91 6.87
N ARG A 206 -18.86 1.42 7.11
CA ARG A 206 -18.51 2.81 6.80
C ARG A 206 -18.62 3.14 5.31
N VAL A 207 -18.22 2.22 4.42
CA VAL A 207 -18.37 2.39 2.96
C VAL A 207 -19.85 2.57 2.59
N TYR A 208 -20.74 1.72 3.11
CA TYR A 208 -22.18 1.84 2.83
C TYR A 208 -22.85 3.03 3.52
N VAL A 209 -22.34 3.50 4.66
CA VAL A 209 -22.83 4.75 5.26
C VAL A 209 -22.43 5.96 4.42
N GLU A 210 -21.23 5.95 3.84
CA GLU A 210 -20.71 7.07 3.04
C GLU A 210 -21.28 7.10 1.61
N PHE A 211 -21.48 5.93 1.02
CA PHE A 211 -21.81 5.78 -0.40
C PHE A 211 -23.11 5.00 -0.67
N GLY A 212 -23.85 4.61 0.38
CA GLY A 212 -25.07 3.82 0.25
C GLY A 212 -26.22 4.63 -0.33
N GLY A 213 -26.44 4.49 -1.63
CA GLY A 213 -27.54 5.09 -2.37
C GLY A 213 -27.48 4.72 -3.86
N GLY A 214 -28.61 4.85 -4.56
CA GLY A 214 -28.64 4.89 -6.02
C GLY A 214 -28.98 3.57 -6.72
N ARG A 215 -27.96 2.79 -7.12
CA ARG A 215 -28.09 1.69 -8.11
C ARG A 215 -27.72 0.34 -7.52
N LEU A 216 -28.17 -0.75 -8.15
CA LEU A 216 -27.80 -2.12 -7.75
C LEU A 216 -26.62 -2.66 -8.55
N HIS A 217 -26.49 -2.28 -9.82
CA HIS A 217 -25.52 -2.84 -10.75
C HIS A 217 -24.66 -1.73 -11.35
N GLU A 218 -23.35 -2.00 -11.49
CA GLU A 218 -22.39 -1.07 -12.09
C GLU A 218 -21.45 -1.81 -13.07
N PRO A 219 -21.88 -2.02 -14.33
CA PRO A 219 -21.07 -2.72 -15.33
C PRO A 219 -19.81 -1.94 -15.72
N GLY A 220 -19.79 -0.61 -15.48
CA GLY A 220 -18.62 0.23 -15.72
C GLY A 220 -17.39 -0.22 -14.94
N PHE A 221 -17.57 -0.80 -13.76
CA PHE A 221 -16.45 -1.34 -12.97
C PHE A 221 -15.78 -2.54 -13.65
N VAL A 222 -16.55 -3.42 -14.30
CA VAL A 222 -15.99 -4.56 -15.05
C VAL A 222 -15.24 -4.06 -16.29
N ALA A 223 -15.79 -3.06 -16.98
CA ALA A 223 -15.13 -2.45 -18.13
C ALA A 223 -13.80 -1.79 -17.74
N ALA A 224 -13.72 -1.20 -16.54
CA ALA A 224 -12.52 -0.54 -16.03
C ALA A 224 -11.29 -1.46 -15.99
N TRP A 225 -11.48 -2.77 -15.77
CA TRP A 225 -10.38 -3.74 -15.80
C TRP A 225 -9.69 -3.86 -17.16
N ARG A 226 -10.44 -3.68 -18.24
CA ARG A 226 -9.86 -3.71 -19.61
C ARG A 226 -9.10 -2.41 -19.88
N THR A 227 -9.69 -1.28 -19.50
CA THR A 227 -9.12 0.06 -19.71
C THR A 227 -7.87 0.31 -18.87
N TYR A 228 -7.83 -0.21 -17.64
CA TYR A 228 -6.78 0.05 -16.65
C TYR A 228 -5.93 -1.20 -16.35
N SER A 229 -5.78 -2.08 -17.33
CA SER A 229 -4.98 -3.31 -17.20
C SER A 229 -3.50 -3.03 -16.89
N ASP A 230 -2.97 -1.92 -17.37
CA ASP A 230 -1.62 -1.44 -17.03
C ASP A 230 -1.48 -1.07 -15.54
N LEU A 231 -2.48 -0.40 -14.96
CA LEU A 231 -2.54 -0.13 -13.52
C LEU A 231 -2.68 -1.42 -12.71
N ALA A 232 -3.50 -2.36 -13.19
CA ALA A 232 -3.68 -3.66 -12.56
C ALA A 232 -2.34 -4.41 -12.45
N LEU A 233 -1.61 -4.50 -13.56
CA LEU A 233 -0.28 -5.13 -13.59
C LEU A 233 0.77 -4.36 -12.79
N THR A 234 0.68 -3.03 -12.75
CA THR A 234 1.57 -2.19 -11.92
C THR A 234 1.38 -2.55 -10.45
N GLY A 235 0.14 -2.69 -9.99
CA GLY A 235 -0.18 -3.13 -8.63
C GLY A 235 0.35 -4.53 -8.32
N LEU A 236 0.16 -5.48 -9.25
CA LEU A 236 0.70 -6.84 -9.11
C LEU A 236 2.22 -6.84 -8.94
N PHE A 237 2.94 -6.24 -9.88
CA PHE A 237 4.40 -6.28 -9.90
C PHE A 237 5.01 -5.50 -8.76
N TYR A 238 4.45 -4.34 -8.41
CA TYR A 238 4.95 -3.58 -7.27
C TYR A 238 4.75 -4.34 -5.95
N SER A 239 3.55 -4.87 -5.70
CA SER A 239 3.29 -5.68 -4.49
C SER A 239 4.13 -6.96 -4.46
N ALA A 240 4.28 -7.66 -5.59
CA ALA A 240 5.15 -8.83 -5.68
C ALA A 240 6.62 -8.47 -5.43
N GLY A 241 7.08 -7.33 -5.95
CA GLY A 241 8.44 -6.84 -5.73
C GLY A 241 8.77 -6.57 -4.26
N ILE A 242 7.78 -6.20 -3.44
CA ILE A 242 7.96 -6.03 -1.98
C ILE A 242 8.21 -7.36 -1.27
N TRP A 243 7.70 -8.48 -1.81
CA TRP A 243 7.69 -9.78 -1.13
C TRP A 243 8.65 -10.82 -1.72
N ILE A 244 9.07 -10.66 -2.98
CA ILE A 244 9.80 -11.70 -3.71
C ILE A 244 11.13 -12.08 -3.05
N ASP A 245 11.82 -11.14 -2.41
CA ASP A 245 13.01 -11.39 -1.59
C ASP A 245 12.74 -12.39 -0.46
N LYS A 246 11.65 -12.17 0.28
CA LYS A 246 11.26 -13.01 1.42
C LYS A 246 10.93 -14.43 0.96
N VAL A 247 10.26 -14.56 -0.20
CA VAL A 247 10.02 -15.87 -0.83
C VAL A 247 11.34 -16.54 -1.20
N VAL A 248 12.26 -15.82 -1.85
CA VAL A 248 13.58 -16.37 -2.22
C VAL A 248 14.35 -16.87 -0.99
N PHE A 249 14.40 -16.07 0.09
CA PHE A 249 15.07 -16.47 1.33
C PHE A 249 14.35 -17.61 2.07
N ALA A 250 13.02 -17.67 2.03
CA ALA A 250 12.24 -18.76 2.64
C ALA A 250 12.44 -20.11 1.93
N TYR A 251 12.61 -20.10 0.60
CA TYR A 251 12.87 -21.32 -0.18
C TYR A 251 14.37 -21.69 -0.26
N SER A 252 15.26 -20.85 0.27
CA SER A 252 16.69 -21.14 0.35
C SER A 252 17.02 -22.21 1.41
N PRO A 253 18.26 -22.75 1.44
CA PRO A 253 18.73 -23.63 2.52
C PRO A 253 18.71 -22.99 3.92
N LEU A 254 18.63 -21.66 4.01
CA LEU A 254 18.54 -20.92 5.27
C LEU A 254 17.08 -20.80 5.78
N GLY A 255 16.11 -21.12 4.92
CA GLY A 255 14.70 -21.09 5.28
C GLY A 255 14.34 -22.22 6.25
N MET A 256 13.51 -21.90 7.23
CA MET A 256 12.88 -22.86 8.11
C MET A 256 11.70 -23.52 7.39
N GLN A 257 11.62 -24.84 7.47
CA GLN A 257 10.43 -25.59 7.07
C GLN A 257 9.49 -25.71 8.26
N LEU A 258 8.24 -25.33 8.05
CA LEU A 258 7.14 -25.44 9.00
C LEU A 258 6.16 -26.54 8.54
N PRO A 259 5.22 -26.96 9.39
CA PRO A 259 4.18 -27.92 9.00
C PRO A 259 3.45 -27.52 7.71
N TYR A 260 2.95 -28.53 7.00
CA TYR A 260 2.18 -28.39 5.75
C TYR A 260 2.96 -27.73 4.60
N GLY A 261 4.29 -27.85 4.59
CA GLY A 261 5.13 -27.34 3.52
C GLY A 261 5.29 -25.81 3.51
N LEU A 262 4.80 -25.12 4.55
CA LEU A 262 5.05 -23.70 4.73
C LEU A 262 6.54 -23.46 4.98
N ARG A 263 7.06 -22.36 4.45
CA ARG A 263 8.47 -21.98 4.59
C ARG A 263 8.58 -20.54 5.00
N SER A 264 9.49 -20.24 5.91
CA SER A 264 9.75 -18.86 6.35
C SER A 264 11.22 -18.70 6.64
N ASN A 265 11.73 -17.47 6.52
CA ASN A 265 13.02 -17.11 7.07
C ASN A 265 12.81 -15.99 8.11
N PRO A 266 12.46 -16.32 9.37
CA PRO A 266 12.13 -15.32 10.38
C PRO A 266 13.28 -14.34 10.65
N GLY A 267 14.52 -14.79 10.49
CA GLY A 267 15.71 -13.95 10.64
C GLY A 267 15.75 -12.84 9.59
N TYR A 268 15.51 -13.19 8.32
CA TYR A 268 15.46 -12.24 7.22
C TYR A 268 14.22 -11.35 7.29
N GLU A 269 13.05 -11.97 7.42
CA GLU A 269 11.75 -11.28 7.44
C GLU A 269 11.68 -10.24 8.55
N SER A 270 12.04 -10.60 9.79
CA SER A 270 11.95 -9.67 10.93
C SER A 270 12.89 -8.48 10.78
N ALA A 271 14.12 -8.69 10.27
CA ALA A 271 15.08 -7.62 10.06
C ALA A 271 14.58 -6.62 9.00
N ILE A 272 14.02 -7.11 7.89
CA ILE A 272 13.46 -6.26 6.83
C ILE A 272 12.16 -5.57 7.29
N PHE A 273 11.28 -6.24 8.02
CA PHE A 273 10.07 -5.61 8.58
C PHE A 273 10.42 -4.50 9.58
N LEU A 274 11.40 -4.73 10.46
CA LEU A 274 11.89 -3.71 11.38
C LEU A 274 12.46 -2.51 10.63
N ALA A 275 13.23 -2.76 9.55
CA ALA A 275 13.76 -1.70 8.72
C ALA A 275 12.65 -0.85 8.05
N TYR A 276 11.51 -1.44 7.67
CA TYR A 276 10.39 -0.67 7.11
C TYR A 276 9.78 0.33 8.09
N LEU A 277 9.87 0.12 9.42
CA LEU A 277 9.40 1.11 10.38
C LEU A 277 10.13 2.46 10.23
N SER A 278 11.36 2.46 9.71
CA SER A 278 12.11 3.69 9.41
C SER A 278 11.49 4.56 8.31
N THR A 279 10.51 4.04 7.55
CA THR A 279 9.83 4.77 6.47
C THR A 279 8.60 5.55 6.93
N ILE A 280 8.09 5.27 8.13
CA ILE A 280 6.86 5.87 8.67
C ILE A 280 6.91 7.40 8.69
N PRO A 281 8.00 8.06 9.16
CA PRO A 281 8.06 9.52 9.17
C PRO A 281 7.96 10.14 7.76
N THR A 282 8.47 9.43 6.75
CA THR A 282 8.41 9.85 5.36
C THR A 282 7.00 9.74 4.79
N LEU A 283 6.27 8.66 5.10
CA LEU A 283 4.87 8.51 4.70
C LEU A 283 3.99 9.61 5.32
N ALA A 284 4.23 9.94 6.60
CA ALA A 284 3.57 11.04 7.29
C ALA A 284 3.87 12.40 6.63
N LEU A 285 5.15 12.67 6.32
CA LEU A 285 5.57 13.88 5.63
C LEU A 285 4.93 14.00 4.24
N PHE A 286 4.86 12.87 3.51
CA PHE A 286 4.28 12.82 2.19
C PHE A 286 2.80 13.23 2.23
N LEU A 287 2.02 12.64 3.14
CA LEU A 287 0.59 12.94 3.32
C LEU A 287 0.33 14.41 3.68
N ILE A 288 1.09 14.98 4.63
CA ILE A 288 0.87 16.35 5.12
C ILE A 288 1.32 17.41 4.11
N ARG A 289 2.49 17.23 3.50
CA ARG A 289 3.16 18.31 2.75
C ARG A 289 3.30 18.06 1.26
N VAL A 290 3.63 16.83 0.85
CA VAL A 290 3.97 16.55 -0.54
C VAL A 290 2.72 16.37 -1.38
N GLU A 291 1.86 15.39 -1.04
CA GLU A 291 0.63 15.10 -1.77
C GLU A 291 -0.22 16.36 -1.90
N THR A 292 -0.40 17.03 -0.79
CA THR A 292 -1.24 18.21 -0.61
C THR A 292 -0.69 19.42 -1.39
N GLY A 293 0.62 19.63 -1.44
CA GLY A 293 1.27 20.73 -2.17
C GLY A 293 1.38 20.51 -3.68
N PHE A 294 1.58 19.25 -4.08
CA PHE A 294 1.53 18.82 -5.47
C PHE A 294 0.11 18.92 -6.03
N TYR A 295 -0.90 18.45 -5.27
CA TYR A 295 -2.30 18.50 -5.67
C TYR A 295 -2.79 19.93 -5.92
N GLU A 296 -2.40 20.90 -5.08
CA GLU A 296 -2.71 22.33 -5.31
C GLU A 296 -2.18 22.83 -6.65
N ALA A 297 -0.90 22.56 -6.93
CA ALA A 297 -0.24 23.02 -8.15
C ALA A 297 -0.81 22.34 -9.40
N TYR A 298 -1.05 21.04 -9.32
CA TYR A 298 -1.65 20.25 -10.38
C TYR A 298 -3.06 20.75 -10.70
N ARG A 299 -3.92 20.92 -9.67
CA ARG A 299 -5.27 21.48 -9.86
C ARG A 299 -5.23 22.89 -10.42
N GLY A 300 -4.31 23.73 -9.96
CA GLY A 300 -4.10 25.08 -10.47
C GLY A 300 -3.78 25.10 -11.97
N PHE A 301 -2.96 24.16 -12.44
CA PHE A 301 -2.64 24.02 -13.87
C PHE A 301 -3.89 23.67 -14.71
N PHE A 302 -4.67 22.66 -14.31
CA PHE A 302 -5.89 22.28 -15.04
C PHE A 302 -6.98 23.36 -14.96
N ALA A 303 -7.10 24.07 -13.82
CA ALA A 303 -7.99 25.21 -13.72
C ALA A 303 -7.61 26.32 -14.70
N ALA A 304 -6.32 26.60 -14.89
CA ALA A 304 -5.85 27.58 -15.87
C ALA A 304 -6.15 27.15 -17.32
N ILE A 305 -6.07 25.86 -17.62
CA ILE A 305 -6.49 25.31 -18.93
C ILE A 305 -7.98 25.55 -19.16
N LEU A 306 -8.83 25.20 -18.18
CA LEU A 306 -10.28 25.38 -18.28
C LEU A 306 -10.65 26.87 -18.40
N ALA A 307 -9.90 27.76 -17.75
CA ALA A 307 -10.04 29.20 -17.86
C ALA A 307 -9.46 29.81 -19.16
N ARG A 308 -8.93 28.98 -20.08
CA ARG A 308 -8.31 29.40 -21.36
C ARG A 308 -7.15 30.39 -21.17
N ALA A 309 -6.34 30.19 -20.13
CA ALA A 309 -5.19 31.03 -19.84
C ALA A 309 -4.16 31.02 -21.00
N PRO A 310 -3.42 32.13 -21.21
CA PRO A 310 -2.40 32.20 -22.26
C PRO A 310 -1.26 31.21 -22.02
N LEU A 311 -0.59 30.79 -23.10
CA LEU A 311 0.50 29.80 -23.06
C LEU A 311 1.60 30.14 -22.03
N GLY A 312 1.94 31.44 -21.90
CA GLY A 312 2.93 31.89 -20.92
C GLY A 312 2.56 31.56 -19.48
N GLU A 313 1.27 31.68 -19.12
CA GLU A 313 0.75 31.32 -17.80
C GLU A 313 0.74 29.80 -17.62
N LEU A 314 0.32 29.03 -18.63
CA LEU A 314 0.36 27.56 -18.56
C LEU A 314 1.79 27.04 -18.36
N LEU A 315 2.79 27.62 -19.04
CA LEU A 315 4.20 27.30 -18.85
C LEU A 315 4.74 27.73 -17.48
N ALA A 316 4.22 28.81 -16.90
CA ALA A 316 4.56 29.21 -15.53
C ALA A 316 3.99 28.23 -14.50
N ARG A 317 2.71 27.83 -14.64
CA ARG A 317 2.06 26.81 -13.80
C ARG A 317 2.73 25.44 -13.92
N ARG A 318 3.16 25.04 -15.12
CA ARG A 318 3.97 23.83 -15.33
C ARG A 318 5.28 23.89 -14.53
N ARG A 319 6.02 25.01 -14.65
CA ARG A 319 7.27 25.22 -13.89
C ARG A 319 7.04 25.20 -12.38
N GLU A 320 5.90 25.72 -11.91
CA GLU A 320 5.51 25.65 -10.51
C GLU A 320 5.34 24.19 -10.04
N ILE A 321 4.68 23.33 -10.83
CA ILE A 321 4.55 21.90 -10.55
C ILE A 321 5.93 21.26 -10.43
N GLU A 322 6.79 21.45 -11.44
CA GLU A 322 8.16 20.91 -11.47
C GLU A 322 8.99 21.34 -10.25
N GLN A 323 8.95 22.63 -9.90
CA GLN A 323 9.71 23.17 -8.77
C GLN A 323 9.19 22.64 -7.44
N ARG A 324 7.88 22.67 -7.19
CA ARG A 324 7.28 22.15 -5.94
C ARG A 324 7.59 20.67 -5.76
N LEU A 325 7.65 19.95 -6.85
CA LEU A 325 7.93 18.54 -6.88
C LEU A 325 9.39 18.23 -6.56
N ARG A 326 10.36 18.89 -7.22
CA ARG A 326 11.79 18.77 -6.87
C ARG A 326 12.07 19.13 -5.42
N LEU A 327 11.43 20.19 -4.91
CA LEU A 327 11.51 20.57 -3.49
C LEU A 327 10.93 19.49 -2.57
N SER A 328 9.82 18.86 -2.96
CA SER A 328 9.18 17.79 -2.20
C SER A 328 10.04 16.54 -2.12
N VAL A 329 10.60 16.10 -3.26
CA VAL A 329 11.56 14.96 -3.31
C VAL A 329 12.78 15.26 -2.45
N GLY A 330 13.37 16.45 -2.56
CA GLY A 330 14.54 16.83 -1.74
C GLY A 330 14.24 16.95 -0.25
N ARG A 331 13.01 17.29 0.15
CA ARG A 331 12.59 17.27 1.57
C ARG A 331 12.43 15.85 2.09
N VAL A 332 11.76 14.99 1.33
CA VAL A 332 11.58 13.58 1.68
C VAL A 332 12.93 12.88 1.78
N LEU A 333 13.80 13.05 0.79
CA LEU A 333 15.12 12.42 0.78
C LEU A 333 15.95 12.82 2.02
N ARG A 334 15.97 14.10 2.40
CA ARG A 334 16.70 14.56 3.58
C ARG A 334 16.15 13.96 4.88
N LEU A 335 14.83 13.95 5.04
CA LEU A 335 14.20 13.35 6.23
C LEU A 335 14.49 11.85 6.29
N GLN A 336 14.22 11.12 5.21
CA GLN A 336 14.42 9.69 5.16
C GLN A 336 15.89 9.32 5.38
N ALA A 337 16.83 10.03 4.73
CA ALA A 337 18.25 9.78 4.90
C ALA A 337 18.70 10.02 6.35
N ALA A 338 18.18 11.05 7.02
CA ALA A 338 18.47 11.29 8.43
C ALA A 338 17.92 10.16 9.33
N VAL A 339 16.67 9.74 9.12
CA VAL A 339 16.05 8.62 9.87
C VAL A 339 16.81 7.31 9.64
N THR A 340 17.15 7.01 8.38
CA THR A 340 17.92 5.83 7.99
C THR A 340 19.34 5.88 8.58
N ALA A 341 20.00 7.04 8.59
CA ALA A 341 21.33 7.18 9.21
C ALA A 341 21.29 6.93 10.72
N VAL A 342 20.28 7.46 11.42
CA VAL A 342 20.06 7.19 12.85
C VAL A 342 19.80 5.70 13.08
N ALA A 343 18.93 5.06 12.29
CA ALA A 343 18.65 3.63 12.40
C ALA A 343 19.91 2.76 12.18
N ILE A 344 20.75 3.13 11.21
CA ILE A 344 22.01 2.42 10.93
C ILE A 344 23.03 2.60 12.06
N LEU A 345 23.16 3.82 12.60
CA LEU A 345 24.08 4.17 13.67
C LEU A 345 23.74 3.43 14.96
N PHE A 346 22.46 3.42 15.32
CA PHE A 346 21.95 2.76 16.53
C PHE A 346 21.51 1.31 16.30
N ALA A 347 21.83 0.72 15.14
CA ALA A 347 21.40 -0.64 14.79
C ALA A 347 21.73 -1.69 15.87
N PRO A 348 22.95 -1.74 16.45
CA PRO A 348 23.25 -2.70 17.52
C PRO A 348 22.34 -2.52 18.75
N GLN A 349 22.16 -1.28 19.22
CA GLN A 349 21.36 -0.97 20.39
C GLN A 349 19.87 -1.26 20.16
N LEU A 350 19.37 -0.92 18.96
CA LEU A 350 17.97 -1.19 18.58
C LEU A 350 17.70 -2.69 18.53
N LEU A 351 18.60 -3.49 17.97
CA LEU A 351 18.43 -4.94 17.91
C LEU A 351 18.58 -5.60 19.29
N ASP A 352 19.51 -5.14 20.11
CA ASP A 352 19.72 -5.64 21.48
C ASP A 352 18.48 -5.42 22.37
N VAL A 353 17.91 -4.21 22.35
CA VAL A 353 16.67 -3.88 23.08
C VAL A 353 15.49 -4.75 22.64
N LEU A 354 15.46 -5.18 21.38
CA LEU A 354 14.42 -6.02 20.82
C LEU A 354 14.72 -7.53 20.95
N GLY A 355 15.87 -7.91 21.53
CA GLY A 355 16.28 -9.30 21.70
C GLY A 355 16.68 -10.02 20.41
N PHE A 356 17.09 -9.27 19.37
CA PHE A 356 17.55 -9.84 18.11
C PHE A 356 19.04 -10.22 18.16
N ASP A 357 19.38 -11.30 17.46
CA ASP A 357 20.76 -11.79 17.31
C ASP A 357 21.68 -10.71 16.70
N PRO A 358 22.86 -10.43 17.30
CA PRO A 358 23.86 -9.49 16.77
C PRO A 358 24.27 -9.74 15.31
N LEU A 359 24.21 -10.99 14.83
CA LEU A 359 24.49 -11.34 13.44
C LEU A 359 23.52 -10.68 12.45
N ARG A 360 22.37 -10.19 12.92
CA ARG A 360 21.35 -9.51 12.11
C ARG A 360 21.59 -8.00 11.95
N VAL A 361 22.56 -7.43 12.67
CA VAL A 361 22.87 -5.98 12.60
C VAL A 361 23.18 -5.55 11.17
N GLN A 362 24.00 -6.31 10.45
CA GLN A 362 24.38 -5.96 9.08
C GLN A 362 23.16 -6.01 8.14
N LEU A 363 22.35 -7.07 8.24
CA LEU A 363 21.14 -7.22 7.45
C LEU A 363 20.14 -6.09 7.74
N PHE A 364 19.95 -5.71 9.00
CA PHE A 364 19.08 -4.59 9.37
C PHE A 364 19.58 -3.26 8.80
N ARG A 365 20.89 -2.99 8.84
CA ARG A 365 21.48 -1.78 8.25
C ARG A 365 21.21 -1.69 6.75
N VAL A 366 21.49 -2.77 6.02
CA VAL A 366 21.21 -2.84 4.58
C VAL A 366 19.70 -2.73 4.31
N GLY A 367 18.88 -3.39 5.13
CA GLY A 367 17.42 -3.28 5.08
C GLY A 367 16.93 -1.85 5.24
N CYS A 368 17.52 -1.03 6.12
CA CYS A 368 17.16 0.37 6.30
C CYS A 368 17.47 1.21 5.04
N VAL A 369 18.58 0.91 4.35
CA VAL A 369 18.91 1.53 3.06
C VAL A 369 17.90 1.09 1.99
N ALA A 370 17.60 -0.21 1.91
CA ALA A 370 16.64 -0.73 0.95
C ALA A 370 15.23 -0.15 1.16
N ALA A 371 14.77 -0.04 2.41
CA ALA A 371 13.50 0.56 2.78
C ALA A 371 13.43 2.05 2.39
N MET A 372 14.52 2.81 2.59
CA MET A 372 14.64 4.19 2.09
C MET A 372 14.50 4.24 0.57
N LEU A 373 15.24 3.40 -0.16
CA LEU A 373 15.20 3.39 -1.62
C LEU A 373 13.82 2.98 -2.15
N GLN A 374 13.17 2.02 -1.50
CA GLN A 374 11.83 1.58 -1.88
C GLN A 374 10.78 2.66 -1.63
N VAL A 375 10.80 3.35 -0.47
CA VAL A 375 9.82 4.41 -0.22
C VAL A 375 10.03 5.57 -1.20
N LEU A 376 11.26 5.90 -1.58
CA LEU A 376 11.52 6.88 -2.63
C LEU A 376 11.01 6.42 -3.99
N LEU A 377 11.21 5.15 -4.35
CA LEU A 377 10.68 4.55 -5.57
C LEU A 377 9.14 4.64 -5.60
N LEU A 378 8.47 4.31 -4.49
CA LEU A 378 7.02 4.45 -4.34
C LEU A 378 6.56 5.86 -4.69
N LEU A 379 7.22 6.89 -4.15
CA LEU A 379 6.84 8.28 -4.38
C LEU A 379 7.04 8.70 -5.84
N VAL A 380 8.11 8.23 -6.49
CA VAL A 380 8.35 8.48 -7.92
C VAL A 380 7.30 7.79 -8.78
N LEU A 381 6.92 6.54 -8.45
CA LEU A 381 5.85 5.82 -9.15
C LEU A 381 4.50 6.54 -8.98
N LEU A 382 4.16 6.98 -7.76
CA LEU A 382 2.95 7.78 -7.52
C LEU A 382 2.96 9.06 -8.37
N GLY A 383 4.09 9.77 -8.40
CA GLY A 383 4.25 10.95 -9.25
C GLY A 383 4.02 10.67 -10.74
N LEU A 384 4.61 9.60 -11.27
CA LEU A 384 4.39 9.17 -12.66
C LEU A 384 2.92 8.86 -12.94
N LEU A 385 2.22 8.21 -12.00
CA LEU A 385 0.80 7.92 -12.12
C LEU A 385 -0.06 9.19 -12.08
N TYR A 386 0.28 10.18 -11.27
CA TYR A 386 -0.37 11.50 -11.31
C TYR A 386 -0.21 12.21 -12.65
N LEU A 387 0.94 12.03 -13.32
CA LEU A 387 1.19 12.56 -14.67
C LEU A 387 0.67 11.63 -15.77
N GLU A 388 -0.17 10.64 -15.44
CA GLU A 388 -0.75 9.65 -16.37
C GLU A 388 0.31 8.82 -17.15
N GLN A 389 1.55 8.74 -16.64
CA GLN A 389 2.64 7.93 -17.21
C GLN A 389 2.56 6.46 -16.78
N ARG A 390 1.40 5.84 -16.95
CA ARG A 390 1.06 4.50 -16.46
C ARG A 390 1.98 3.40 -16.99
N ARG A 391 2.33 3.45 -18.28
CA ARG A 391 3.27 2.50 -18.90
C ARG A 391 4.67 2.56 -18.28
N ALA A 392 5.15 3.75 -17.94
CA ALA A 392 6.43 3.91 -17.28
C ALA A 392 6.40 3.30 -15.87
N ALA A 393 5.33 3.58 -15.11
CA ALA A 393 5.14 2.98 -13.79
C ALA A 393 5.11 1.45 -13.86
N LEU A 394 4.40 0.87 -14.84
CA LEU A 394 4.36 -0.57 -15.07
C LEU A 394 5.75 -1.17 -15.31
N TRP A 395 6.52 -0.60 -16.24
CA TRP A 395 7.85 -1.09 -16.58
C TRP A 395 8.82 -1.01 -15.40
N LEU A 396 8.76 0.07 -14.61
CA LEU A 396 9.61 0.25 -13.43
C LEU A 396 9.23 -0.74 -12.31
N SER A 397 7.94 -1.01 -12.11
CA SER A 397 7.48 -2.05 -11.17
C SER A 397 7.90 -3.45 -11.60
N ALA A 398 7.83 -3.76 -12.90
CA ALA A 398 8.32 -5.02 -13.46
C ALA A 398 9.84 -5.18 -13.26
N LEU A 399 10.60 -4.11 -13.52
CA LEU A 399 12.04 -4.08 -13.28
C LEU A 399 12.38 -4.28 -11.80
N PHE A 400 11.59 -3.68 -10.89
CA PHE A 400 11.77 -3.84 -9.45
C PHE A 400 11.58 -5.30 -9.01
N VAL A 401 10.47 -5.96 -9.37
CA VAL A 401 10.24 -7.36 -8.96
C VAL A 401 11.26 -8.32 -9.57
N ALA A 402 11.59 -8.14 -10.86
CA ALA A 402 12.58 -8.98 -11.52
C ALA A 402 13.98 -8.78 -10.92
N GLY A 403 14.38 -7.52 -10.72
CA GLY A 403 15.65 -7.16 -10.09
C GLY A 403 15.75 -7.67 -8.67
N ASN A 404 14.67 -7.61 -7.88
CA ASN A 404 14.69 -8.07 -6.49
C ASN A 404 14.76 -9.60 -6.41
N GLY A 405 13.97 -10.31 -7.23
CA GLY A 405 14.04 -11.77 -7.30
C GLY A 405 15.43 -12.26 -7.71
N PHE A 406 15.99 -11.70 -8.78
CA PHE A 406 17.34 -12.04 -9.24
C PHE A 406 18.41 -11.65 -8.23
N GLY A 407 18.38 -10.41 -7.73
CA GLY A 407 19.37 -9.89 -6.79
C GLY A 407 19.37 -10.67 -5.48
N SER A 408 18.20 -10.98 -4.93
CA SER A 408 18.08 -11.80 -3.73
C SER A 408 18.64 -13.21 -3.96
N ALA A 409 18.31 -13.85 -5.09
CA ALA A 409 18.82 -15.17 -5.43
C ALA A 409 20.36 -15.16 -5.62
N ALA A 410 20.90 -14.14 -6.26
CA ALA A 410 22.35 -13.97 -6.41
C ALA A 410 23.04 -13.80 -5.06
N THR A 411 22.46 -13.01 -4.14
CA THR A 411 23.04 -12.82 -2.81
C THR A 411 23.06 -14.08 -1.97
N LEU A 412 22.17 -15.06 -2.19
CA LEU A 412 22.22 -16.35 -1.47
C LEU A 412 23.52 -17.13 -1.71
N HIS A 413 24.16 -16.93 -2.86
CA HIS A 413 25.44 -17.56 -3.20
C HIS A 413 26.66 -16.75 -2.72
N ALA A 414 26.43 -15.54 -2.20
CA ALA A 414 27.46 -14.69 -1.63
C ALA A 414 27.57 -14.89 -0.12
N ASP A 415 28.57 -14.24 0.48
CA ASP A 415 28.71 -14.19 1.94
C ASP A 415 27.47 -13.56 2.60
N PRO A 416 27.01 -14.05 3.78
CA PRO A 416 25.84 -13.51 4.48
C PRO A 416 25.84 -11.99 4.73
N SER A 417 27.01 -11.35 4.74
CA SER A 417 27.13 -9.89 4.80
C SER A 417 26.48 -9.15 3.63
N TRP A 418 26.25 -9.82 2.50
CA TRP A 418 25.59 -9.29 1.32
C TRP A 418 24.06 -9.45 1.34
N TYR A 419 23.48 -10.16 2.30
CA TYR A 419 22.03 -10.36 2.33
C TYR A 419 21.29 -9.01 2.44
N GLY A 420 20.23 -8.87 1.64
CA GLY A 420 19.48 -7.62 1.50
C GLY A 420 20.05 -6.61 0.50
N THR A 421 21.31 -6.75 0.06
CA THR A 421 21.90 -5.80 -0.90
C THR A 421 21.27 -5.92 -2.29
N GLY A 422 20.91 -7.15 -2.70
CA GLY A 422 20.17 -7.41 -3.94
C GLY A 422 18.84 -6.65 -3.98
N TYR A 423 18.11 -6.64 -2.86
CA TYR A 423 16.89 -5.87 -2.70
C TYR A 423 17.14 -4.35 -2.76
N ALA A 424 18.17 -3.84 -2.08
CA ALA A 424 18.55 -2.42 -2.16
C ALA A 424 18.86 -1.96 -3.60
N LEU A 425 19.67 -2.74 -4.33
CA LEU A 425 20.02 -2.45 -5.73
C LEU A 425 18.79 -2.53 -6.65
N ALA A 426 17.90 -3.48 -6.40
CA ALA A 426 16.65 -3.62 -7.13
C ALA A 426 15.69 -2.43 -6.94
N CYS A 427 15.78 -1.71 -5.82
CA CYS A 427 15.08 -0.44 -5.65
C CYS A 427 15.82 0.73 -6.31
N LEU A 428 17.15 0.77 -6.21
CA LEU A 428 17.96 1.89 -6.71
C LEU A 428 17.84 2.09 -8.22
N VAL A 429 17.91 1.00 -9.00
CA VAL A 429 17.91 1.10 -10.47
C VAL A 429 16.57 1.66 -11.00
N PRO A 430 15.40 1.10 -10.65
CA PRO A 430 14.11 1.70 -11.02
C PRO A 430 13.91 3.09 -10.44
N LEU A 431 14.45 3.40 -9.25
CA LEU A 431 14.34 4.74 -8.67
C LEU A 431 15.04 5.79 -9.55
N VAL A 432 16.28 5.53 -9.97
CA VAL A 432 17.03 6.46 -10.84
C VAL A 432 16.32 6.61 -12.18
N LEU A 433 15.97 5.50 -12.84
CA LEU A 433 15.27 5.54 -14.13
C LEU A 433 13.90 6.23 -14.03
N GLY A 434 13.18 5.96 -12.95
CA GLY A 434 11.89 6.57 -12.66
C GLY A 434 12.00 8.07 -12.46
N TYR A 435 13.00 8.54 -11.70
CA TYR A 435 13.22 9.96 -11.49
C TYR A 435 13.54 10.69 -12.80
N LEU A 436 14.41 10.12 -13.64
CA LEU A 436 14.73 10.67 -14.96
C LEU A 436 13.50 10.74 -15.87
N ARG A 437 12.69 9.67 -15.90
CA ARG A 437 11.46 9.64 -16.70
C ARG A 437 10.44 10.66 -16.20
N PHE A 438 10.36 10.83 -14.89
CA PHE A 438 9.44 11.73 -14.23
C PHE A 438 9.80 13.20 -14.46
N ASP A 439 11.07 13.56 -14.40
CA ASP A 439 11.57 14.91 -14.72
C ASP A 439 11.26 15.28 -16.20
N ALA A 440 11.48 14.34 -17.12
CA ALA A 440 11.09 14.49 -18.52
C ALA A 440 9.56 14.65 -18.68
N ALA A 441 8.76 13.81 -18.01
CA ALA A 441 7.29 13.88 -18.06
C ALA A 441 6.74 15.21 -17.54
N ALA A 442 7.31 15.74 -16.46
CA ALA A 442 6.90 17.02 -15.90
C ALA A 442 7.21 18.17 -16.88
N SER A 443 8.34 18.09 -17.59
CA SER A 443 8.74 19.06 -18.60
C SER A 443 7.80 19.06 -19.82
N ASP A 444 7.32 17.89 -20.24
CA ASP A 444 6.46 17.73 -21.41
C ASP A 444 4.95 17.87 -21.12
N LEU A 445 4.57 18.13 -19.87
CA LEU A 445 3.17 18.09 -19.40
C LEU A 445 2.19 18.90 -20.26
N VAL A 446 2.57 20.11 -20.70
CA VAL A 446 1.71 20.94 -21.55
C VAL A 446 1.45 20.26 -22.89
N ALA A 447 2.51 19.80 -23.57
CA ALA A 447 2.40 19.14 -24.87
C ALA A 447 1.59 17.84 -24.76
N ASP A 448 1.90 17.00 -23.76
CA ASP A 448 1.18 15.75 -23.53
C ASP A 448 -0.31 15.98 -23.24
N THR A 449 -0.67 17.05 -22.51
CA THR A 449 -2.08 17.36 -22.20
C THR A 449 -2.87 17.73 -23.46
N PHE A 450 -2.35 18.62 -24.30
CA PHE A 450 -3.06 19.06 -25.51
C PHE A 450 -3.04 18.05 -26.66
N LEU A 451 -2.03 17.16 -26.73
CA LEU A 451 -1.93 16.14 -27.78
C LEU A 451 -2.72 14.87 -27.46
N ARG A 452 -3.01 14.58 -26.18
CA ARG A 452 -3.62 13.31 -25.75
C ARG A 452 -5.06 13.43 -25.22
N GLN A 453 -5.56 14.61 -24.90
CA GLN A 453 -6.90 14.79 -24.34
C GLN A 453 -7.76 15.74 -25.19
N PRO A 454 -8.99 15.36 -25.58
CA PRO A 454 -10.04 16.35 -25.80
C PRO A 454 -10.46 16.89 -24.44
N ILE A 455 -10.16 18.16 -24.18
CA ILE A 455 -10.30 18.80 -22.85
C ILE A 455 -11.73 19.28 -22.57
N ALA A 456 -12.59 19.34 -23.58
CA ALA A 456 -13.98 19.76 -23.46
C ALA A 456 -14.93 18.67 -24.00
N PRO A 457 -16.09 18.43 -23.36
CA PRO A 457 -17.24 17.91 -24.08
C PRO A 457 -17.50 18.86 -25.26
N GLU A 458 -17.76 18.32 -26.45
CA GLU A 458 -18.28 19.14 -27.55
C GLU A 458 -19.50 19.91 -27.00
N PRO A 459 -19.59 21.24 -27.22
CA PRO A 459 -20.83 21.94 -26.94
C PRO A 459 -21.92 21.21 -27.72
N GLU A 460 -23.03 20.84 -27.06
CA GLU A 460 -24.23 20.45 -27.78
C GLU A 460 -24.44 21.49 -28.87
N ALA A 461 -24.44 21.04 -30.13
CA ALA A 461 -24.67 21.91 -31.25
C ALA A 461 -25.99 22.63 -30.99
N GLU A 462 -25.93 23.91 -30.63
CA GLU A 462 -27.09 24.78 -30.57
C GLU A 462 -27.79 24.61 -31.92
N ALA A 463 -28.97 23.98 -31.89
CA ALA A 463 -29.79 23.81 -33.06
C ALA A 463 -30.07 25.22 -33.60
N ILE A 464 -29.38 25.57 -34.69
CA ILE A 464 -29.64 26.79 -35.44
C ILE A 464 -31.14 26.75 -35.75
N PRO A 465 -31.94 27.71 -35.24
CA PRO A 465 -33.35 27.75 -35.60
C PRO A 465 -33.39 28.01 -37.11
N THR A 466 -33.81 27.01 -37.88
CA THR A 466 -34.18 27.20 -39.27
C THR A 466 -35.41 28.09 -39.28
N GLY A 467 -35.19 29.41 -39.29
CA GLY A 467 -36.23 30.37 -39.60
C GLY A 467 -36.71 30.10 -41.02
N GLU A 468 -37.92 29.57 -41.15
CA GLU A 468 -38.64 29.58 -42.42
C GLU A 468 -38.95 31.04 -42.79
N PRO A 469 -38.62 31.51 -44.00
CA PRO A 469 -39.14 32.76 -44.52
C PRO A 469 -40.57 32.53 -45.04
N GLY A 470 -41.53 33.23 -44.43
CA GLY A 470 -42.88 33.42 -44.97
C GLY A 470 -42.94 34.50 -46.03
#